data_AF-A0A7S2BR25-F1
#
_entry.id   AF-A0A7S2BR25-F1
#
_cell.length_a   1.000
_cell.length_b   1.000
_cell.length_c   1.000
_cell.angle_alpha   90.00
_cell.angle_beta   90.00
_cell.angle_gamma   90.00
#
_symmetry.space_group_name_H-M   'P 1'
#
loop_
_entity.id
_entity.type
_entity.pdbx_description
1 polymer ?
#
loop_
_entity_poly.entity_id
_entity_poly.type
_entity_poly.pdbx_seq_one_letter_code
_entity_poly.pdbx_strand_id
1 'polypeptide(L)'
;EVYRPVANESSLLYFMLLKLCLIDHMYQYSLDSFTQFFFKGMEKAVNDDDIQARCQNLRLSVRWVVFLWVSRGLFEKHKLIFLTQMTFGFMQTGSIGDESGYSPELLMFLLKTPRKLDAESPVEWISDGQWGMVELLSEYDGFTTLAKDLEESAPRFLEWFNHTTPESE
;
A
#
# COMPACT_ATOMS: atom_id res chain seq x y z
N GLU A 1 8.81 -26.33 5.81
CA GLU A 1 9.43 -24.99 5.73
C GLU A 1 9.27 -24.30 4.39
N VAL A 2 9.60 -24.94 3.26
CA VAL A 2 9.68 -24.25 1.95
C VAL A 2 8.39 -23.57 1.49
N TYR A 3 7.22 -24.17 1.73
CA TYR A 3 5.92 -23.57 1.37
C TYR A 3 5.33 -22.63 2.42
N ARG A 4 6.01 -22.44 3.56
CA ARG A 4 5.52 -21.56 4.63
C ARG A 4 5.26 -20.12 4.15
N PRO A 5 6.07 -19.51 3.26
CA PRO A 5 5.76 -18.19 2.71
C PRO A 5 4.41 -18.13 1.99
N VAL A 6 4.06 -19.16 1.23
CA VAL A 6 2.76 -19.27 0.53
C VAL A 6 1.61 -19.29 1.54
N ALA A 7 1.76 -20.08 2.62
CA ALA A 7 0.77 -20.18 3.68
C ALA A 7 0.61 -18.87 4.46
N ASN A 8 1.72 -18.20 4.80
CA ASN A 8 1.72 -16.92 5.51
C ASN A 8 0.98 -15.83 4.72
N GLU A 9 1.25 -15.72 3.42
CA GLU A 9 0.54 -14.76 2.57
C GLU A 9 -0.94 -15.07 2.40
N SER A 10 -1.27 -16.35 2.26
CA SER A 10 -2.66 -16.77 2.14
C SER A 10 -3.42 -16.47 3.43
N SER A 11 -2.79 -16.67 4.59
CA SER A 11 -3.34 -16.27 5.88
C SER A 11 -3.54 -14.76 5.98
N LEU A 12 -2.56 -13.97 5.52
CA LEU A 12 -2.66 -12.51 5.49
C LEU A 12 -3.87 -12.07 4.63
N LEU A 13 -3.98 -12.61 3.40
CA LEU A 13 -5.10 -12.35 2.50
C LEU A 13 -6.44 -12.64 3.17
N TYR A 14 -6.59 -13.82 3.79
CA TYR A 14 -7.82 -14.19 4.48
C TYR A 14 -8.21 -13.17 5.57
N PHE A 15 -7.26 -12.78 6.42
CA PHE A 15 -7.54 -11.79 7.47
C PHE A 15 -7.83 -10.39 6.92
N MET A 16 -7.27 -10.01 5.77
CA MET A 16 -7.68 -8.78 5.08
C MET A 16 -9.13 -8.86 4.61
N LEU A 17 -9.56 -9.98 4.01
CA LEU A 17 -10.93 -10.15 3.54
C LEU A 17 -11.95 -10.07 4.67
N LEU A 18 -11.63 -10.63 5.84
CA LEU A 18 -12.49 -10.52 7.02
C LEU A 18 -12.70 -9.06 7.46
N LYS A 19 -11.74 -8.17 7.21
CA LYS A 19 -11.83 -6.75 7.58
C LYS A 19 -12.60 -5.91 6.55
N LEU A 20 -12.88 -6.44 5.36
CA LEU A 20 -13.62 -5.69 4.34
C LEU A 20 -15.05 -5.34 4.79
N CYS A 21 -15.65 -6.12 5.69
CA CYS A 21 -16.96 -5.82 6.26
C CYS A 21 -17.00 -4.49 7.03
N LEU A 22 -15.84 -3.98 7.49
CA LEU A 22 -15.71 -2.67 8.13
C LEU A 22 -15.81 -1.51 7.14
N ILE A 23 -15.54 -1.77 5.84
CA ILE A 23 -15.72 -0.79 4.77
C ILE A 23 -17.20 -0.79 4.35
N ASP A 24 -17.77 -1.97 4.14
CA ASP A 24 -19.19 -2.13 3.84
C ASP A 24 -19.69 -3.47 4.38
N HIS A 25 -20.81 -3.46 5.12
CA HIS A 25 -21.43 -4.63 5.71
C HIS A 25 -21.77 -5.75 4.71
N MET A 26 -21.88 -5.45 3.41
CA MET A 26 -22.09 -6.43 2.34
C MET A 26 -20.86 -7.29 2.05
N TYR A 27 -19.67 -6.84 2.43
CA TYR A 27 -18.40 -7.52 2.15
C TYR A 27 -18.08 -8.58 3.19
N GLN A 28 -18.82 -9.69 3.14
CA GLN A 28 -18.67 -10.82 4.06
C GLN A 28 -18.02 -12.01 3.36
N TYR A 29 -16.96 -12.53 3.95
CA TYR A 29 -16.24 -13.69 3.46
C TYR A 29 -16.13 -14.74 4.57
N SER A 30 -16.37 -16.00 4.21
CA SER A 30 -16.15 -17.14 5.10
C SER A 30 -14.78 -17.75 4.84
N LEU A 31 -14.31 -18.57 5.77
CA LEU A 31 -13.11 -19.38 5.52
C LEU A 31 -13.33 -20.31 4.32
N ASP A 32 -14.52 -20.93 4.23
CA ASP A 32 -14.86 -21.85 3.13
C ASP A 32 -14.76 -21.17 1.76
N SER A 33 -15.33 -19.98 1.59
CA SER A 33 -15.25 -19.27 0.32
C SER A 33 -13.81 -18.86 -0.02
N PHE A 34 -13.02 -18.43 0.96
CA PHE A 34 -11.59 -18.16 0.76
C PHE A 34 -10.82 -19.42 0.35
N THR A 35 -11.04 -20.55 1.02
CA THR A 35 -10.38 -21.83 0.73
C THR A 35 -10.65 -22.29 -0.71
N GLN A 36 -11.87 -22.11 -1.21
CA GLN A 36 -12.19 -22.40 -2.62
C GLN A 36 -11.36 -21.55 -3.59
N PHE A 37 -11.23 -20.23 -3.33
CA PHE A 37 -10.41 -19.36 -4.17
C PHE A 37 -8.91 -19.65 -4.05
N PHE A 38 -8.45 -20.02 -2.86
CA PHE A 38 -7.07 -20.43 -2.62
C PHE A 38 -6.70 -21.68 -3.44
N PHE A 39 -7.52 -22.74 -3.37
CA PHE A 39 -7.30 -23.95 -4.18
C PHE A 39 -7.34 -23.67 -5.68
N LYS A 40 -8.29 -22.84 -6.12
CA LYS A 40 -8.34 -22.38 -7.52
C LYS A 40 -7.10 -21.58 -7.94
N GLY A 41 -6.52 -20.81 -7.02
CA GLY A 41 -5.24 -20.12 -7.22
C GLY A 41 -4.10 -21.11 -7.40
N MET A 42 -4.05 -22.15 -6.57
CA MET A 42 -3.03 -23.19 -6.68
C MET A 42 -3.14 -24.01 -7.97
N GLU A 43 -4.34 -24.41 -8.37
CA GLU A 43 -4.58 -25.15 -9.62
C GLU A 43 -4.16 -24.36 -10.87
N LYS A 44 -4.29 -23.03 -10.84
CA LYS A 44 -3.91 -22.14 -11.94
C LYS A 44 -2.43 -21.78 -11.97
N ALA A 45 -1.69 -22.05 -10.90
CA ALA A 45 -0.29 -21.68 -10.83
C ALA A 45 0.52 -22.45 -11.87
N VAL A 46 1.48 -21.78 -12.50
CA VAL A 46 2.41 -22.42 -13.43
C VAL A 46 3.30 -23.37 -12.62
N ASN A 47 3.30 -24.65 -13.00
CA ASN A 47 4.17 -25.65 -12.40
C ASN A 47 5.62 -25.38 -12.74
N ASP A 48 6.49 -25.64 -11.77
CA ASP A 48 7.95 -25.54 -11.93
C ASP A 48 8.62 -26.66 -11.12
N ASP A 49 9.71 -27.18 -11.67
CA ASP A 49 10.53 -28.21 -11.03
C ASP A 49 11.40 -27.60 -9.93
N ASP A 50 11.84 -26.34 -10.11
CA ASP A 50 12.49 -25.59 -9.04
C ASP A 50 11.46 -25.17 -7.98
N ILE A 51 11.73 -25.55 -6.74
CA ILE A 51 10.79 -25.35 -5.65
C ILE A 51 10.60 -23.87 -5.29
N GLN A 52 11.62 -23.04 -5.48
CA GLN A 52 11.54 -21.60 -5.19
C GLN A 52 10.71 -20.88 -6.25
N ALA A 53 10.97 -21.16 -7.53
CA ALA A 53 10.18 -20.68 -8.65
C ALA A 53 8.71 -21.12 -8.53
N ARG A 54 8.47 -22.39 -8.18
CA ARG A 54 7.11 -22.90 -7.92
C ARG A 54 6.41 -22.16 -6.78
N CYS A 55 7.10 -21.92 -5.65
CA CYS A 55 6.53 -21.15 -4.54
C CYS A 55 6.17 -19.72 -4.95
N GLN A 56 7.01 -19.08 -5.78
CA GLN A 56 6.72 -17.76 -6.31
C GLN A 56 5.51 -17.77 -7.25
N ASN A 57 5.43 -18.74 -8.16
CA ASN A 57 4.28 -18.90 -9.07
C ASN A 57 2.97 -19.11 -8.29
N LEU A 58 3.01 -19.91 -7.22
CA LEU A 58 1.87 -20.12 -6.32
C LEU A 58 1.44 -18.80 -5.64
N ARG A 59 2.38 -18.04 -5.07
CA ARG A 59 2.09 -16.73 -4.44
C ARG A 59 1.42 -15.79 -5.43
N LEU A 60 2.02 -15.61 -6.61
CA LEU A 60 1.50 -14.72 -7.65
C LEU A 60 0.10 -15.14 -8.12
N SER A 61 -0.10 -16.43 -8.38
CA SER A 61 -1.39 -16.96 -8.83
C SER A 61 -2.47 -16.78 -7.75
N VAL A 62 -2.18 -17.11 -6.49
CA VAL A 62 -3.13 -16.94 -5.38
C VAL A 62 -3.48 -15.46 -5.18
N ARG A 63 -2.49 -14.56 -5.15
CA ARG A 63 -2.72 -13.11 -5.05
C ARG A 63 -3.66 -12.62 -6.15
N TRP A 64 -3.38 -13.00 -7.39
CA TRP A 64 -4.16 -12.59 -8.55
C TRP A 64 -5.59 -13.13 -8.53
N VAL A 65 -5.75 -14.42 -8.27
CA VAL A 65 -7.07 -15.06 -8.20
C VAL A 65 -7.91 -14.45 -7.10
N VAL A 66 -7.38 -14.33 -5.88
CA VAL A 66 -8.10 -13.71 -4.76
C VAL A 66 -8.47 -12.27 -5.08
N PHE A 67 -7.52 -11.48 -5.60
CA PHE A 67 -7.78 -10.08 -5.98
C PHE A 67 -8.93 -9.96 -6.99
N LEU A 68 -8.91 -10.74 -8.07
CA LEU A 68 -9.95 -10.69 -9.10
C LEU A 68 -11.31 -11.13 -8.56
N TRP A 69 -11.37 -12.22 -7.80
CA TRP A 69 -12.65 -12.74 -7.27
C TRP A 69 -13.28 -11.78 -6.28
N VAL A 70 -12.49 -11.21 -5.38
CA VAL A 70 -12.96 -10.23 -4.41
C VAL A 70 -13.41 -8.96 -5.14
N SER A 71 -12.58 -8.43 -6.05
CA SER A 71 -12.88 -7.22 -6.81
C SER A 71 -14.17 -7.33 -7.64
N ARG A 72 -14.58 -8.52 -8.09
CA ARG A 72 -15.87 -8.72 -8.77
C ARG A 72 -17.09 -8.46 -7.87
N GLY A 73 -16.94 -8.63 -6.56
CA GLY A 73 -17.97 -8.34 -5.57
C GLY A 73 -17.87 -6.96 -4.92
N LEU A 74 -16.77 -6.22 -5.16
CA LEU A 74 -16.59 -4.88 -4.63
C LEU A 74 -17.19 -3.81 -5.55
N PHE A 75 -17.75 -2.76 -4.96
CA PHE A 75 -17.99 -1.51 -5.66
C PHE A 75 -16.67 -0.94 -6.20
N GLU A 76 -16.75 -0.28 -7.36
CA GLU A 76 -15.58 0.28 -8.07
C GLU A 76 -14.71 1.16 -7.15
N LYS A 77 -15.35 2.06 -6.40
CA LYS A 77 -14.70 2.98 -5.44
C LYS A 77 -13.92 2.27 -4.32
N HIS A 78 -14.20 1.00 -4.02
CA HIS A 78 -13.54 0.24 -2.95
C HIS A 78 -12.43 -0.68 -3.47
N LYS A 79 -12.30 -0.88 -4.79
CA LYS A 79 -11.27 -1.75 -5.37
C LYS A 79 -9.86 -1.20 -5.12
N LEU A 80 -9.66 0.11 -5.27
CA LEU A 80 -8.37 0.74 -5.01
C LEU A 80 -7.99 0.63 -3.53
N ILE A 81 -8.95 0.83 -2.63
CA ILE A 81 -8.73 0.68 -1.17
C ILE A 81 -8.24 -0.75 -0.86
N PHE A 82 -8.91 -1.75 -1.42
CA PHE A 82 -8.52 -3.15 -1.22
C PHE A 82 -7.13 -3.45 -1.80
N LEU A 83 -6.83 -2.98 -3.02
CA LEU A 83 -5.51 -3.15 -3.63
C LEU A 83 -4.41 -2.47 -2.79
N THR A 84 -4.64 -1.25 -2.31
CA THR A 84 -3.72 -0.52 -1.45
C THR A 84 -3.47 -1.26 -0.13
N GLN A 85 -4.51 -1.82 0.50
CA GLN A 85 -4.36 -2.64 1.71
C GLN A 85 -3.54 -3.91 1.44
N MET A 86 -3.78 -4.59 0.33
CA MET A 86 -2.97 -5.74 -0.09
C MET A 86 -1.50 -5.36 -0.26
N THR A 87 -1.22 -4.28 -0.99
CA THR A 87 0.13 -3.80 -1.25
C THR A 87 0.87 -3.49 0.06
N PHE A 88 0.30 -2.68 0.95
CA PHE A 88 0.95 -2.36 2.22
C PHE A 88 1.10 -3.57 3.14
N GLY A 89 0.12 -4.49 3.17
CA GLY A 89 0.26 -5.72 3.95
C GLY A 89 1.39 -6.61 3.44
N PHE A 90 1.56 -6.71 2.12
CA PHE A 90 2.69 -7.46 1.56
C PHE A 90 4.03 -6.77 1.80
N MET A 91 4.10 -5.44 1.66
CA MET A 91 5.30 -4.67 2.02
C MET A 91 5.68 -4.87 3.49
N GLN A 92 4.70 -4.84 4.40
CA GLN A 92 4.91 -5.05 5.83
C GLN A 92 5.53 -6.42 6.15
N THR A 93 5.15 -7.45 5.39
CA THR A 93 5.71 -8.81 5.56
C THR A 93 7.04 -9.02 4.83
N GLY A 94 7.56 -8.02 4.12
CA GLY A 94 8.73 -8.16 3.26
C GLY A 94 8.49 -9.05 2.03
N SER A 95 7.22 -9.21 1.63
CA SER A 95 6.84 -10.10 0.52
C SER A 95 6.93 -9.43 -0.85
N ILE A 96 6.90 -8.10 -0.88
CA ILE A 96 7.11 -7.22 -2.04
C ILE A 96 7.76 -5.92 -1.55
N GLY A 97 8.18 -5.07 -2.48
CA GLY A 97 8.67 -3.73 -2.16
C GLY A 97 10.06 -3.76 -1.55
N ASP A 98 10.91 -4.67 -2.02
CA ASP A 98 12.35 -4.55 -1.79
C ASP A 98 12.77 -3.14 -2.21
N GLU A 99 13.52 -2.46 -1.33
CA GLU A 99 13.96 -1.07 -1.52
C GLU A 99 12.83 -0.01 -1.57
N SER A 100 11.57 -0.37 -1.27
CA SER A 100 10.45 0.57 -1.29
C SER A 100 10.50 1.66 -0.21
N GLY A 101 11.41 1.54 0.77
CA GLY A 101 11.43 2.42 1.94
C GLY A 101 10.22 2.28 2.86
N TYR A 102 9.46 1.17 2.76
CA TYR A 102 8.31 0.94 3.62
C TYR A 102 8.68 1.03 5.10
N SER A 103 7.96 1.90 5.82
CA SER A 103 8.03 2.03 7.28
C SER A 103 6.60 2.06 7.83
N PRO A 104 6.30 1.31 8.90
CA PRO A 104 5.03 1.42 9.62
C PRO A 104 4.76 2.86 10.08
N GLU A 105 5.79 3.59 10.49
CA GLU A 105 5.71 4.97 10.95
C GLU A 105 5.32 5.91 9.81
N LEU A 106 5.96 5.79 8.63
CA LEU A 106 5.60 6.56 7.43
C LEU A 106 4.20 6.22 6.92
N LEU A 107 3.78 4.97 6.98
CA LEU A 107 2.40 4.60 6.67
C LEU A 107 1.42 5.25 7.66
N MET A 108 1.75 5.29 8.95
CA MET A 108 0.92 5.98 9.94
C MET A 108 0.90 7.49 9.73
N PHE A 109 2.01 8.09 9.28
CA PHE A 109 2.07 9.49 8.89
C PHE A 109 1.08 9.77 7.75
N LEU A 110 1.13 8.96 6.69
CA LEU A 110 0.21 9.05 5.55
C LEU A 110 -1.27 8.94 5.97
N LEU A 111 -1.59 8.05 6.92
CA LEU A 111 -2.97 7.82 7.36
C LEU A 111 -3.50 8.88 8.35
N LYS A 112 -2.62 9.41 9.22
CA LYS A 112 -3.03 10.32 10.31
C LYS A 112 -2.90 11.80 9.94
N THR A 113 -2.13 12.12 8.90
CA THR A 113 -1.86 13.48 8.44
C THR A 113 -1.53 14.44 9.60
N PRO A 114 -0.52 14.11 10.44
CA PRO A 114 -0.16 14.95 11.58
C PRO A 114 0.38 16.30 11.10
N ARG A 115 0.09 17.38 11.84
CA ARG A 115 0.62 18.72 11.56
C ARG A 115 1.07 19.40 12.84
N LYS A 116 2.16 20.16 12.76
CA LYS A 116 2.56 21.09 13.81
C LYS A 116 1.59 22.28 13.81
N LEU A 117 1.07 22.67 14.98
CA LEU A 117 0.02 23.67 15.09
C LEU A 117 0.55 25.11 14.96
N ASP A 118 1.82 25.31 15.28
CA ASP A 118 2.43 26.64 15.43
C ASP A 118 3.43 26.92 14.29
N ALA A 119 3.29 26.21 13.18
CA ALA A 119 4.15 26.38 12.01
C ALA A 119 3.72 27.61 11.21
N GLU A 120 4.68 28.40 10.76
CA GLU A 120 4.46 29.52 9.83
C GLU A 120 5.15 29.17 8.51
N SER A 121 4.41 29.21 7.41
CA SER A 121 4.96 28.85 6.10
C SER A 121 5.89 29.97 5.58
N PRO A 122 7.16 29.68 5.24
CA PRO A 122 8.01 30.60 4.51
C PRO A 122 7.68 30.64 3.01
N VAL A 123 6.80 29.75 2.53
CA VAL A 123 6.42 29.61 1.13
C VAL A 123 4.99 30.08 0.91
N GLU A 124 4.81 31.15 0.11
CA GLU A 124 3.52 31.86 -0.04
C GLU A 124 2.35 30.97 -0.53
N TRP A 125 2.63 29.94 -1.32
CA TRP A 125 1.60 29.07 -1.91
C TRP A 125 1.28 27.82 -1.07
N ILE A 126 1.95 27.64 0.07
CA ILE A 126 1.71 26.57 1.03
C ILE A 126 1.09 27.18 2.29
N SER A 127 -0.02 26.60 2.76
CA SER A 127 -0.61 27.04 4.03
C SER A 127 0.25 26.63 5.23
N ASP A 128 0.20 27.41 6.31
CA ASP A 128 0.83 27.10 7.61
C ASP A 128 0.59 25.66 8.07
N GLY A 129 -0.64 25.16 7.90
CA GLY A 129 -1.00 23.80 8.26
C GLY A 129 -0.34 22.73 7.39
N GLN A 130 -0.12 22.98 6.09
CA GLN A 130 0.61 22.09 5.18
C GLN A 130 2.12 22.17 5.44
N TRP A 131 2.64 23.37 5.71
CA TRP A 131 4.04 23.55 6.09
C TRP A 131 4.35 22.81 7.38
N GLY A 132 3.47 22.87 8.38
CA GLY A 132 3.58 22.07 9.60
C GLY A 132 3.54 20.56 9.37
N MET A 133 3.05 20.07 8.22
CA MET A 133 3.20 18.66 7.82
C MET A 133 4.57 18.41 7.19
N VAL A 134 5.04 19.32 6.33
CA VAL A 134 6.38 19.24 5.71
C VAL A 134 7.47 19.21 6.78
N GLU A 135 7.39 20.09 7.78
CA GLU A 135 8.34 20.11 8.89
C GLU A 135 8.37 18.78 9.66
N LEU A 136 7.19 18.21 9.97
CA LEU A 136 7.12 16.92 10.65
C LEU A 136 7.61 15.76 9.77
N LEU A 137 7.35 15.81 8.46
CA LEU A 137 7.86 14.80 7.53
C LEU A 137 9.39 14.85 7.45
N SER A 138 9.99 16.04 7.54
CA SER A 138 11.44 16.21 7.58
C SER A 138 12.14 15.63 8.82
N GLU A 139 11.41 15.16 9.83
CA GLU A 139 12.00 14.40 10.94
C GLU A 139 12.30 12.93 10.57
N TYR A 140 11.76 12.44 9.46
CA TYR A 140 11.95 11.06 9.00
C TYR A 140 13.13 10.93 8.04
N ASP A 141 13.81 9.78 8.11
CA ASP A 141 14.90 9.46 7.21
C ASP A 141 14.41 9.43 5.74
N GLY A 142 15.24 9.92 4.83
CA GLY A 142 14.87 10.16 3.43
C GLY A 142 14.15 11.50 3.14
N PHE A 143 13.64 12.20 4.16
CA PHE A 143 12.94 13.49 3.99
C PHE A 143 13.60 14.67 4.72
N THR A 144 14.76 14.45 5.33
CA THR A 144 15.43 15.43 6.22
C THR A 144 15.77 16.76 5.55
N THR A 145 15.97 16.78 4.23
CA THR A 145 16.24 18.02 3.47
C THR A 145 14.97 18.65 2.89
N LEU A 146 13.83 17.98 2.93
CA LEU A 146 12.61 18.38 2.20
C LEU A 146 12.17 19.80 2.52
N ALA A 147 12.04 20.18 3.79
CA ALA A 147 11.62 21.53 4.17
C ALA A 147 12.57 22.60 3.60
N LYS A 148 13.88 22.37 3.72
CA LYS A 148 14.90 23.28 3.21
C LYS A 148 14.86 23.37 1.68
N ASP A 149 14.78 22.23 1.00
CA ASP A 149 14.75 22.16 -0.46
C ASP A 149 13.50 22.87 -1.03
N LEU A 150 12.36 22.72 -0.34
CA LEU A 150 11.09 23.35 -0.69
C LEU A 150 11.14 24.87 -0.54
N GLU A 151 11.83 25.38 0.48
CA GLU A 151 12.06 26.82 0.68
C GLU A 151 13.03 27.39 -0.37
N GLU A 152 14.20 26.75 -0.55
CA GLU A 152 15.24 27.22 -1.48
C GLU A 152 14.80 27.14 -2.95
N SER A 153 13.99 26.13 -3.30
CA SER A 153 13.54 25.89 -4.68
C SER A 153 12.02 26.08 -4.85
N ALA A 154 11.41 26.96 -4.06
CA ALA A 154 9.96 27.19 -4.06
C ALA A 154 9.35 27.41 -5.46
N PRO A 155 9.96 28.15 -6.41
CA PRO A 155 9.39 28.32 -7.76
C PRO A 155 9.31 27.02 -8.56
N ARG A 156 10.29 26.11 -8.42
CA ARG A 156 10.31 24.82 -9.11
C ARG A 156 9.24 23.89 -8.57
N PHE A 157 9.11 23.82 -7.24
CA PHE A 157 8.05 23.02 -6.62
C PHE A 157 6.66 23.57 -6.92
N LEU A 158 6.51 24.89 -7.11
CA LEU A 158 5.25 25.50 -7.54
C LEU A 158 4.88 25.09 -8.97
N GLU A 159 5.86 24.98 -9.87
CA GLU A 159 5.64 24.47 -11.23
C GLU A 159 5.13 23.02 -11.18
N TRP A 160 5.80 22.16 -10.41
CA TRP A 160 5.37 20.78 -10.18
C TRP A 160 3.97 20.71 -9.54
N PHE A 161 3.71 21.51 -8.50
CA PHE A 161 2.42 21.56 -7.80
C PHE A 161 1.26 21.96 -8.71
N ASN A 162 1.51 22.88 -9.66
CA ASN A 162 0.51 23.34 -10.63
C ASN A 162 0.44 22.48 -11.90
N HIS A 163 1.33 21.49 -12.04
CA HIS A 163 1.32 20.61 -13.19
C HIS A 163 0.01 19.80 -13.23
N THR A 164 -0.52 19.50 -14.42
CA THR A 164 -1.78 18.74 -14.53
C THR A 164 -1.63 17.26 -14.19
N THR A 165 -0.40 16.75 -14.28
CA THR A 165 -0.03 15.35 -13.98
C THR A 165 1.30 15.34 -13.21
N PRO A 166 1.35 15.83 -11.96
CA PRO A 166 2.59 15.91 -11.20
C PRO A 166 3.25 14.53 -10.96
N GLU A 167 2.47 13.46 -11.02
CA GLU A 167 2.94 12.08 -10.90
C GLU A 167 3.75 11.57 -12.11
N SER A 168 3.76 12.31 -13.22
CA SER A 168 4.47 11.92 -14.45
C SER A 168 5.81 12.62 -14.69
N GLU A 169 6.14 13.63 -13.87
CA GLU A 169 7.48 14.21 -13.83
C GLU A 169 8.44 13.35 -12.99
#